data_AF-A0A1M7A4S2-F1
#
_entry.id   AF-A0A1M7A4S2-F1
#
_cell.length_a   1.000
_cell.length_b   1.000
_cell.length_c   1.000
_cell.angle_alpha   90.00
_cell.angle_beta   90.00
_cell.angle_gamma   90.00
#
_symmetry.space_group_name_H-M   'P 1'
#
loop_
_entity.id
_entity.type
_entity.pdbx_description
1 polymer ?
#
loop_
_entity_poly.entity_id
_entity_poly.type
_entity_poly.pdbx_seq_one_letter_code
_entity_poly.pdbx_strand_id
1 'polypeptide(L)'
;MKTIKKISLIGGLLISSIAVAVPQPDTDSKDGARGCHHGKHAKMMGQGIKGEGRLLDRMADRLELTTEQRSSVKAALEKSKLQMTAIKEKMRTNRKALRELGRDGSDDSRVQALARERGDLVASLVIERSKIRSDIHQILTDTQREQMKQMRWKHRHDGHGHDDKG
;
A
#
# COMPACT_ATOMS: atom_id res chain seq x y z
N MET A 1 -3.51 4.62 47.65
CA MET A 1 -2.96 5.80 46.93
C MET A 1 -1.57 6.09 47.46
N LYS A 2 -0.52 5.93 46.65
CA LYS A 2 0.84 6.36 46.99
C LYS A 2 1.45 6.99 45.74
N THR A 3 1.54 8.31 45.76
CA THR A 3 2.11 9.17 44.71
C THR A 3 3.63 9.17 44.83
N ILE A 4 4.33 8.98 43.71
CA ILE A 4 5.78 9.23 43.62
C ILE A 4 6.02 10.15 42.42
N LYS A 5 6.34 11.42 42.73
CA LYS A 5 6.90 12.41 41.83
C LYS A 5 8.44 12.33 41.90
N LYS A 6 9.13 12.32 40.75
CA LYS A 6 10.56 12.67 40.57
C LYS A 6 10.64 13.35 39.18
N ILE A 7 10.71 14.67 39.07
CA ILE A 7 11.86 15.60 39.22
C ILE A 7 12.85 15.56 38.03
N SER A 8 13.02 16.77 37.45
CA SER A 8 14.11 17.33 36.62
C SER A 8 14.47 16.63 35.30
N LEU A 9 14.37 17.26 34.12
CA LEU A 9 14.98 18.50 33.62
C LEU A 9 16.52 18.42 33.56
N ILE A 10 17.04 18.18 32.36
CA ILE A 10 18.36 18.47 31.76
C ILE A 10 18.16 18.07 30.28
N GLY A 11 18.59 18.77 29.25
CA GLY A 11 19.42 19.94 29.07
C GLY A 11 19.50 20.17 27.55
N GLY A 12 19.65 21.43 27.14
CA GLY A 12 19.69 21.80 25.74
C GLY A 12 20.87 21.20 24.99
N LEU A 13 20.67 20.91 23.71
CA LEU A 13 21.74 20.80 22.75
C LEU A 13 21.38 21.63 21.53
N LEU A 14 22.01 22.81 21.46
CA LEU A 14 22.13 23.61 20.25
C LEU A 14 22.95 22.80 19.24
N ILE A 15 22.36 22.45 18.09
CA ILE A 15 23.15 21.98 16.94
C ILE A 15 23.14 23.09 15.89
N SER A 16 24.35 23.62 15.77
CA SER A 16 24.86 24.56 14.78
C SER A 16 24.61 24.10 13.35
N SER A 17 24.35 25.09 12.50
CA SER A 17 24.12 25.11 11.07
C SER A 17 24.99 24.17 10.23
N ILE A 18 24.35 23.51 9.26
CA ILE A 18 25.01 23.09 8.01
C ILE A 18 24.31 23.82 6.87
N ALA A 19 25.05 24.68 6.17
CA ALA A 19 24.60 25.27 4.93
C ALA A 19 24.54 24.17 3.86
N VAL A 20 23.33 23.85 3.40
CA VAL A 20 23.13 22.99 2.23
C VAL A 20 23.33 23.86 0.99
N ALA A 21 24.41 23.60 0.25
CA ALA A 21 24.61 24.12 -1.08
C ALA A 21 23.51 23.58 -2.00
N VAL A 22 22.74 24.49 -2.61
CA VAL A 22 21.73 24.17 -3.61
C VAL A 22 22.44 24.07 -4.97
N PRO A 23 22.46 22.91 -5.63
CA PRO A 23 22.83 22.86 -7.05
C PRO A 23 21.70 23.47 -7.88
N GLN A 24 22.03 24.46 -8.70
CA GLN A 24 21.13 24.98 -9.73
C GLN A 24 21.03 23.95 -10.88
N PRO A 25 19.83 23.68 -11.41
CA PRO A 25 19.67 22.88 -12.61
C PRO A 25 19.93 23.72 -13.86
N ASP A 26 20.94 23.32 -14.62
CA ASP A 26 21.21 23.85 -15.96
C ASP A 26 20.08 23.40 -16.89
N THR A 27 19.31 24.37 -17.37
CA THR A 27 18.35 24.14 -18.45
C THR A 27 19.12 24.21 -19.77
N ASP A 28 19.39 23.06 -20.37
CA ASP A 28 19.61 23.01 -21.81
C ASP A 28 18.69 21.97 -22.44
N SER A 29 17.93 22.45 -23.41
CA SER A 29 16.90 21.72 -24.14
C SER A 29 17.42 21.29 -25.50
N LYS A 30 16.76 20.25 -26.06
CA LYS A 30 16.68 19.82 -27.47
C LYS A 30 17.76 18.84 -27.95
N ASP A 31 17.49 17.78 -28.71
CA ASP A 31 16.27 17.20 -29.28
C ASP A 31 16.58 15.71 -29.59
N GLY A 32 15.58 14.84 -29.58
CA GLY A 32 15.78 13.43 -29.92
C GLY A 32 14.48 12.64 -30.01
N ALA A 33 13.68 12.93 -31.02
CA ALA A 33 12.44 12.24 -31.32
C ALA A 33 12.66 10.74 -31.60
N ARG A 34 12.03 9.88 -30.79
CA ARG A 34 11.59 8.54 -31.19
C ARG A 34 10.18 8.32 -30.65
N GLY A 35 9.22 8.37 -31.56
CA GLY A 35 7.81 8.18 -31.26
C GLY A 35 7.52 6.75 -30.81
N CYS A 36 6.97 6.63 -29.60
CA CYS A 36 6.20 5.45 -29.19
C CYS A 36 4.77 5.93 -28.94
N HIS A 37 3.85 5.56 -29.84
CA HIS A 37 2.41 5.78 -29.70
C HIS A 37 1.87 5.05 -28.46
N HIS A 38 1.87 5.71 -27.30
CA HIS A 38 1.10 5.28 -26.12
C HIS A 38 -0.09 6.21 -25.93
N GLY A 39 -1.12 5.99 -26.75
CA GLY A 39 -2.40 6.64 -26.60
C GLY A 39 -3.05 6.30 -25.25
N LYS A 40 -3.47 7.35 -24.53
CA LYS A 40 -4.58 7.33 -23.56
C LYS A 40 -4.46 6.50 -22.27
N HIS A 41 -3.30 5.96 -21.88
CA HIS A 41 -3.16 5.26 -20.58
C HIS A 41 -2.25 5.95 -19.53
N ALA A 42 -1.67 7.11 -19.84
CA ALA A 42 -0.76 7.79 -18.91
C ALA A 42 -1.45 8.51 -17.72
N LYS A 43 -2.77 8.67 -17.73
CA LYS A 43 -3.52 9.44 -16.70
C LYS A 43 -4.00 8.62 -15.49
N MET A 44 -3.65 7.34 -15.37
CA MET A 44 -4.15 6.46 -14.29
C MET A 44 -3.12 6.11 -13.20
N MET A 45 -1.94 6.73 -13.19
CA MET A 45 -0.88 6.44 -12.20
C MET A 45 -0.79 7.50 -11.08
N GLY A 46 -1.92 8.10 -10.69
CA GLY A 46 -1.95 9.27 -9.79
C GLY A 46 -2.99 9.23 -8.68
N GLN A 47 -3.43 8.05 -8.22
CA GLN A 47 -4.37 7.93 -7.09
C GLN A 47 -3.81 7.03 -5.98
N GLY A 48 -2.63 7.39 -5.46
CA GLY A 48 -2.24 6.94 -4.13
C GLY A 48 -3.18 7.57 -3.09
N ILE A 49 -3.71 6.76 -2.19
CA ILE A 49 -4.47 7.14 -0.98
C ILE A 49 -5.97 7.47 -1.17
N LYS A 50 -6.43 8.14 -2.24
CA LYS A 50 -7.89 8.32 -2.48
C LYS A 50 -8.64 7.07 -2.97
N GLY A 51 -7.93 5.97 -3.23
CA GLY A 51 -8.50 4.72 -3.75
C GLY A 51 -9.11 3.80 -2.69
N GLU A 52 -8.63 3.85 -1.44
CA GLU A 52 -9.07 2.89 -0.41
C GLU A 52 -10.49 3.17 0.08
N GLY A 53 -10.84 4.44 0.32
CA GLY A 53 -12.23 4.82 0.64
C GLY A 53 -13.18 4.43 -0.50
N ARG A 54 -12.81 4.72 -1.74
CA ARG A 54 -13.61 4.33 -2.92
C ARG A 54 -13.76 2.82 -3.12
N LEU A 55 -12.84 2.00 -2.61
CA LEU A 55 -12.99 0.54 -2.67
C LEU A 55 -13.95 0.05 -1.59
N LEU A 56 -13.83 0.61 -0.38
CA LEU A 56 -14.75 0.34 0.71
C LEU A 56 -16.19 0.67 0.33
N ASP A 57 -16.41 1.89 -0.18
CA ASP A 57 -17.74 2.38 -0.51
C ASP A 57 -18.39 1.48 -1.57
N ARG A 58 -17.63 1.10 -2.61
CA ARG A 58 -18.10 0.15 -3.63
C ARG A 58 -18.45 -1.22 -3.06
N MET A 59 -17.70 -1.73 -2.09
CA MET A 59 -18.03 -2.99 -1.43
C MET A 59 -19.29 -2.84 -0.59
N ALA A 60 -19.39 -1.75 0.17
CA ALA A 60 -20.52 -1.46 1.04
C ALA A 60 -21.83 -1.32 0.26
N ASP A 61 -21.78 -0.65 -0.89
CA ASP A 61 -22.93 -0.48 -1.78
C ASP A 61 -23.35 -1.81 -2.41
N ARG A 62 -22.38 -2.63 -2.86
CA ARG A 62 -22.67 -3.93 -3.49
C ARG A 62 -23.22 -4.99 -2.53
N LEU A 63 -22.87 -4.91 -1.25
CA LEU A 63 -23.37 -5.80 -0.21
C LEU A 63 -24.59 -5.19 0.52
N GLU A 64 -25.05 -4.01 0.08
CA GLU A 64 -26.17 -3.29 0.67
C GLU A 64 -26.02 -3.15 2.19
N LEU A 65 -24.82 -2.77 2.64
CA LEU A 65 -24.53 -2.64 4.08
C LEU A 65 -25.37 -1.53 4.71
N THR A 66 -25.96 -1.83 5.87
CA THR A 66 -26.64 -0.83 6.70
C THR A 66 -25.66 0.22 7.21
N THR A 67 -26.17 1.36 7.68
CA THR A 67 -25.34 2.43 8.26
C THR A 67 -24.47 1.91 9.42
N GLU A 68 -25.03 1.05 10.26
CA GLU A 68 -24.36 0.43 11.39
C GLU A 68 -23.26 -0.52 10.91
N GLN A 69 -23.56 -1.40 9.93
CA GLN A 69 -22.57 -2.30 9.35
C GLN A 69 -21.43 -1.53 8.69
N ARG A 70 -21.71 -0.45 7.96
CA ARG A 70 -20.69 0.43 7.37
C ARG A 70 -19.75 1.01 8.43
N SER A 71 -20.32 1.48 9.55
CA SER A 71 -19.55 2.00 10.67
C SER A 71 -18.64 0.92 11.28
N SER A 72 -19.18 -0.28 11.53
CA SER A 72 -18.41 -1.41 12.06
C SER A 72 -17.29 -1.86 11.11
N VAL A 73 -17.55 -1.92 9.80
CA VAL A 73 -16.53 -2.27 8.80
C VAL A 73 -15.41 -1.21 8.79
N LYS A 74 -15.76 0.08 8.85
CA LYS A 74 -14.77 1.16 8.91
C LYS A 74 -13.91 1.05 10.18
N ALA A 75 -14.51 0.75 11.32
CA ALA A 75 -13.77 0.53 12.57
C ALA A 75 -12.79 -0.66 12.47
N ALA A 76 -13.23 -1.78 11.88
CA ALA A 76 -12.36 -2.95 11.63
C ALA A 76 -11.14 -2.61 10.76
N LEU A 77 -11.32 -1.74 9.76
CA LEU A 77 -10.23 -1.27 8.90
C LEU A 77 -9.30 -0.29 9.60
N GLU A 78 -9.83 0.66 10.36
CA GLU A 78 -9.02 1.63 11.11
C GLU A 78 -8.13 0.93 12.15
N LYS A 79 -8.61 -0.14 12.80
CA LYS A 79 -7.82 -0.99 13.70
C LYS A 79 -6.54 -1.53 13.04
N SER A 80 -6.59 -1.85 11.76
CA SER A 80 -5.50 -2.47 10.99
C SER A 80 -4.68 -1.47 10.17
N LYS A 81 -5.12 -0.21 10.11
CA LYS A 81 -4.59 0.81 9.20
C LYS A 81 -3.12 1.13 9.43
N LEU A 82 -2.70 1.25 10.69
CA LEU A 82 -1.31 1.56 11.03
C LEU A 82 -0.37 0.42 10.59
N GLN A 83 -0.75 -0.83 10.85
CA GLN A 83 0.03 -2.01 10.45
C GLN A 83 0.08 -2.15 8.93
N MET A 84 -1.05 -2.00 8.26
CA MET A 84 -1.14 -2.05 6.80
C MET A 84 -0.29 -0.96 6.13
N THR A 85 -0.31 0.26 6.67
CA THR A 85 0.50 1.39 6.17
C THR A 85 1.99 1.10 6.35
N ALA A 86 2.41 0.61 7.52
CA ALA A 86 3.79 0.25 7.76
C ALA A 86 4.29 -0.84 6.80
N ILE A 87 3.50 -1.90 6.57
CA ILE A 87 3.84 -2.97 5.61
C ILE A 87 3.98 -2.41 4.20
N LYS A 88 3.06 -1.55 3.76
CA LYS A 88 3.10 -0.95 2.41
C LYS A 88 4.33 -0.08 2.22
N GLU A 89 4.69 0.73 3.21
CA GLU A 89 5.88 1.58 3.15
C GLU A 89 7.15 0.74 3.07
N LYS A 90 7.28 -0.30 3.90
CA LYS A 90 8.41 -1.25 3.81
C LYS A 90 8.48 -1.95 2.46
N MET A 91 7.34 -2.41 1.93
CA MET A 91 7.26 -3.00 0.58
C MET A 91 7.69 -2.04 -0.52
N ARG A 92 7.36 -0.75 -0.41
CA ARG A 92 7.77 0.29 -1.35
C ARG A 92 9.28 0.48 -1.31
N THR A 93 9.86 0.58 -0.12
CA THR A 93 11.31 0.71 0.09
C THR A 93 12.06 -0.51 -0.43
N ASN A 94 11.63 -1.72 -0.07
CA ASN A 94 12.24 -2.97 -0.54
C ASN A 94 12.20 -3.09 -2.08
N ARG A 95 11.07 -2.74 -2.71
CA ARG A 95 10.96 -2.72 -4.18
C ARG A 95 11.92 -1.72 -4.82
N LYS A 96 12.10 -0.54 -4.22
CA LYS A 96 13.05 0.47 -4.70
C LYS A 96 14.48 -0.08 -4.63
N ALA A 97 14.87 -0.66 -3.50
CA ALA A 97 16.19 -1.24 -3.31
C ALA A 97 16.49 -2.37 -4.31
N LEU A 98 15.56 -3.29 -4.54
CA LEU A 98 15.71 -4.35 -5.56
C LEU A 98 15.87 -3.77 -6.98
N ARG A 99 15.14 -2.69 -7.30
CA ARG A 99 15.23 -2.03 -8.61
C ARG A 99 16.56 -1.30 -8.82
N GLU A 100 17.15 -0.78 -7.76
CA GLU A 100 18.46 -0.11 -7.80
C GLU A 100 19.59 -1.14 -7.99
N LEU A 101 19.56 -2.28 -7.28
CA LEU A 101 20.55 -3.34 -7.48
C LEU A 101 20.54 -3.92 -8.90
N GLY A 102 19.35 -4.07 -9.51
CA GLY A 102 19.24 -4.52 -10.89
C GLY A 102 19.87 -3.56 -11.91
N ARG A 103 20.24 -2.34 -11.51
CA ARG A 103 20.91 -1.35 -12.37
C ARG A 103 22.42 -1.29 -12.16
N ASP A 104 22.88 -1.52 -10.95
CA ASP A 104 24.28 -1.31 -10.55
C ASP A 104 25.16 -2.58 -10.65
N GLY A 105 24.58 -3.71 -11.06
CA GLY A 105 25.27 -5.02 -11.16
C GLY A 105 24.92 -5.96 -9.99
N SER A 106 25.07 -7.28 -10.22
CA SER A 106 24.54 -8.31 -9.31
C SER A 106 25.40 -8.49 -8.05
N ASP A 107 24.95 -7.92 -6.93
CA ASP A 107 25.32 -8.38 -5.59
C ASP A 107 24.31 -9.46 -5.16
N ASP A 108 24.61 -10.71 -5.51
CA ASP A 108 23.74 -11.87 -5.28
C ASP A 108 23.34 -12.01 -3.80
N SER A 109 24.25 -11.67 -2.88
CA SER A 109 24.01 -11.76 -1.43
C SER A 109 22.95 -10.74 -0.98
N ARG A 110 23.02 -9.52 -1.53
CA ARG A 110 22.09 -8.44 -1.20
C ARG A 110 20.75 -8.61 -1.90
N VAL A 111 20.73 -9.15 -3.12
CA VAL A 111 19.51 -9.58 -3.79
C VAL A 111 18.80 -10.65 -2.97
N GLN A 112 19.53 -11.66 -2.48
CA GLN A 112 18.96 -12.72 -1.65
C GLN A 112 18.38 -12.16 -0.34
N ALA A 113 19.08 -11.25 0.34
CA ALA A 113 18.60 -10.63 1.57
C ALA A 113 17.29 -9.84 1.35
N LEU A 114 17.23 -8.99 0.32
CA LEU A 114 16.03 -8.22 0.00
C LEU A 114 14.88 -9.11 -0.47
N ALA A 115 15.16 -10.21 -1.17
CA ALA A 115 14.14 -11.18 -1.56
C ALA A 115 13.51 -11.87 -0.34
N ARG A 116 14.32 -12.25 0.65
CA ARG A 116 13.84 -12.82 1.93
C ARG A 116 12.97 -11.81 2.69
N GLU A 117 13.45 -10.58 2.85
CA GLU A 117 12.68 -9.49 3.49
C GLU A 117 11.33 -9.29 2.78
N ARG A 118 11.33 -9.31 1.45
CA ARG A 118 10.09 -9.20 0.68
C ARG A 118 9.13 -10.36 0.95
N GLY A 119 9.64 -11.57 1.08
CA GLY A 119 8.86 -12.74 1.48
C GLY A 119 8.16 -12.54 2.83
N ASP A 120 8.91 -12.06 3.83
CA ASP A 120 8.38 -11.79 5.18
C ASP A 120 7.33 -10.67 5.19
N LEU A 121 7.54 -9.62 4.38
CA LEU A 121 6.57 -8.54 4.20
C LEU A 121 5.28 -9.04 3.52
N VAL A 122 5.39 -9.94 2.54
CA VAL A 122 4.23 -10.58 1.90
C VAL A 122 3.48 -11.45 2.90
N ALA A 123 4.18 -12.25 3.71
CA ALA A 123 3.56 -13.07 4.75
C ALA A 123 2.79 -12.19 5.76
N SER A 124 3.41 -11.10 6.22
CA SER A 124 2.79 -10.12 7.11
C SER A 124 1.53 -9.49 6.49
N LEU A 125 1.60 -9.14 5.20
CA LEU A 125 0.46 -8.58 4.47
C LEU A 125 -0.71 -9.57 4.38
N VAL A 126 -0.43 -10.84 4.12
CA VAL A 126 -1.46 -11.90 4.03
C VAL A 126 -2.13 -12.11 5.38
N ILE A 127 -1.35 -12.17 6.46
CA ILE A 127 -1.87 -12.30 7.83
C ILE A 127 -2.81 -11.13 8.13
N GLU A 128 -2.37 -9.89 7.87
CA GLU A 128 -3.16 -8.71 8.21
C GLU A 128 -4.45 -8.59 7.37
N ARG A 129 -4.37 -8.89 6.06
CA ARG A 129 -5.56 -8.97 5.21
C ARG A 129 -6.54 -10.05 5.66
N SER A 130 -6.03 -11.18 6.16
CA SER A 130 -6.87 -12.28 6.64
C SER A 130 -7.62 -11.90 7.91
N LYS A 131 -6.96 -11.18 8.84
CA LYS A 131 -7.61 -10.62 10.03
C LYS A 131 -8.72 -9.63 9.66
N ILE A 132 -8.41 -8.65 8.80
CA ILE A 132 -9.41 -7.69 8.31
C ILE A 132 -10.61 -8.41 7.69
N ARG A 133 -10.35 -9.41 6.83
CA ARG A 133 -11.42 -10.17 6.18
C ARG A 133 -12.26 -10.93 7.20
N SER A 134 -11.63 -11.51 8.23
CA SER A 134 -12.33 -12.19 9.32
C SER A 134 -13.23 -11.24 10.10
N ASP A 135 -12.70 -10.08 10.51
CA ASP A 135 -13.45 -9.05 11.25
C ASP A 135 -14.65 -8.56 10.43
N ILE A 136 -14.47 -8.32 9.13
CA ILE A 136 -15.57 -7.94 8.23
C ILE A 136 -16.60 -9.05 8.10
N HIS A 137 -16.18 -10.30 7.94
CA HIS A 137 -17.08 -11.45 7.77
C HIS A 137 -18.01 -11.66 8.98
N GLN A 138 -17.57 -11.29 10.18
CA GLN A 138 -18.39 -11.34 11.40
C GLN A 138 -19.48 -10.25 11.45
N ILE A 139 -19.34 -9.15 10.70
CA ILE A 139 -20.31 -8.04 10.65
C ILE A 139 -21.45 -8.33 9.65
N LEU A 140 -21.17 -9.15 8.64
CA LEU A 140 -22.09 -9.44 7.54
C LEU A 140 -23.10 -10.52 7.90
N THR A 141 -24.30 -10.42 7.32
CA THR A 141 -25.30 -11.49 7.38
C THR A 141 -24.90 -12.67 6.48
N ASP A 142 -25.50 -13.83 6.72
CA ASP A 142 -25.28 -15.05 5.93
C ASP A 142 -25.44 -14.82 4.42
N THR A 143 -26.51 -14.12 4.02
CA THR A 143 -26.78 -13.78 2.63
C THR A 143 -25.71 -12.86 2.04
N GLN A 144 -25.28 -11.82 2.78
CA GLN A 144 -24.22 -10.91 2.35
C GLN A 144 -22.86 -11.62 2.23
N ARG A 145 -22.57 -12.58 3.12
CA ARG A 145 -21.37 -13.41 3.04
C ARG A 145 -21.36 -14.26 1.77
N GLU A 146 -22.50 -14.82 1.39
CA GLU A 146 -22.61 -15.59 0.16
C GLU A 146 -22.44 -14.70 -1.09
N GLN A 147 -23.09 -13.53 -1.12
CA GLN A 147 -22.87 -12.52 -2.17
C GLN A 147 -21.39 -12.14 -2.30
N MET A 148 -20.69 -11.93 -1.18
CA MET A 148 -19.26 -11.63 -1.18
C MET A 148 -18.42 -12.77 -1.82
N LYS A 149 -18.76 -14.04 -1.57
CA LYS A 149 -18.06 -15.17 -2.21
C LYS A 149 -18.27 -15.17 -3.72
N GLN A 150 -19.51 -14.94 -4.18
CA GLN A 150 -19.84 -14.90 -5.60
C GLN A 150 -19.13 -13.75 -6.34
N MET A 151 -19.06 -12.57 -5.73
CA MET A 151 -18.29 -11.44 -6.27
C MET A 151 -16.80 -11.79 -6.44
N ARG A 152 -16.21 -12.49 -5.45
CA ARG A 152 -14.81 -12.93 -5.52
C ARG A 152 -14.57 -13.95 -6.61
N TRP A 153 -15.54 -14.83 -6.87
CA TRP A 153 -15.47 -15.84 -7.92
C TRP A 153 -15.49 -15.19 -9.31
N LYS A 154 -16.45 -14.29 -9.58
CA LYS A 154 -16.53 -13.56 -10.87
C LYS A 154 -15.25 -12.80 -11.21
N HIS A 155 -14.70 -12.06 -10.24
CA HIS A 155 -13.45 -11.31 -10.44
C HIS A 155 -12.23 -12.18 -10.78
N ARG A 156 -12.22 -13.48 -10.44
CA ARG A 156 -11.13 -14.40 -10.80
C ARG A 156 -11.27 -14.94 -12.22
N HIS A 157 -12.49 -15.07 -12.72
CA HIS A 157 -12.76 -15.62 -14.05
C HIS A 157 -12.71 -14.55 -15.14
N ASP A 158 -13.10 -13.31 -14.85
CA ASP A 158 -13.09 -12.21 -15.85
C ASP A 158 -11.68 -11.64 -16.13
N GLY A 159 -10.67 -12.03 -15.35
CA GLY A 159 -9.28 -11.55 -15.48
C GLY A 159 -8.39 -12.33 -16.45
N HIS A 160 -8.93 -13.34 -17.16
CA HIS A 160 -8.19 -14.27 -18.03
C HIS A 160 -8.79 -14.39 -19.44
N GLY A 161 -9.41 -13.32 -19.94
CA GLY A 161 -10.06 -13.28 -21.26
C GLY A 161 -9.44 -12.28 -22.23
N HIS A 162 -8.11 -12.13 -22.24
CA HIS A 162 -7.42 -11.33 -23.25
C HIS A 162 -6.55 -12.22 -24.14
N ASP A 163 -7.00 -12.30 -25.40
CA ASP A 163 -6.21 -12.46 -26.61
C ASP A 163 -5.73 -13.89 -26.98
N ASP A 164 -6.69 -14.73 -27.38
CA ASP A 164 -6.48 -15.72 -28.44
C ASP A 164 -7.43 -15.39 -29.60
N LYS A 165 -6.93 -14.60 -30.55
CA LYS A 165 -7.52 -14.43 -31.89
C LYS A 165 -6.40 -14.57 -32.92
N GLY A 166 -6.36 -15.75 -33.53
CA GLY A 166 -6.04 -16.01 -34.96
C GLY A 166 -4.79 -15.38 -35.53
#